data_AF-A0A2S9RS53-F1
#
_entry.id   AF-A0A2S9RS53-F1
#
_cell.length_a   1.000
_cell.length_b   1.000
_cell.length_c   1.000
_cell.angle_alpha   90.00
_cell.angle_beta   90.00
_cell.angle_gamma   90.00
#
_symmetry.space_group_name_H-M   'P 1'
#
loop_
_entity.id
_entity.type
_entity.pdbx_description
1 polymer ?
#
loop_
_entity_poly.entity_id
_entity_poly.type
_entity_poly.pdbx_seq_one_letter_code
_entity_poly.pdbx_strand_id
1 'polypeptide(L)'
;MGAACAMPNWLVAKKLENEDITQWKITDSHWGTIRAKVENGRVVDVKPFGLDKYPTEMIKGIKGLIYSESRIRYPMVRLDWLKNREKSDRTSRGDNRFVRVTWDEALDLFYGELERIQKNYGPWALHTGNVGWCSMGQFHSCGNHMICAISMHGHSVTTAGDYSTTHYSVIIANN
;
A
#
# COMPACT_ATOMS: atom_id res chain seq x y z
N MET A 1 57.29 -32.03 -14.24
CA MET A 1 56.28 -31.01 -14.55
C MET A 1 55.08 -31.26 -13.64
N GLY A 2 54.94 -30.50 -12.56
CA GLY A 2 53.78 -30.58 -11.66
C GLY A 2 53.08 -29.23 -11.66
N ALA A 3 51.91 -29.14 -12.29
CA ALA A 3 51.09 -27.94 -12.25
C ALA A 3 50.32 -27.92 -10.92
N ALA A 4 50.65 -26.98 -10.05
CA ALA A 4 49.86 -26.71 -8.86
C ALA A 4 48.60 -25.93 -9.29
N CYS A 5 47.44 -26.59 -9.28
CA CYS A 5 46.14 -25.93 -9.37
C CYS A 5 45.93 -25.10 -8.10
N ALA A 6 46.06 -23.78 -8.21
CA ALA A 6 45.66 -22.87 -7.14
C ALA A 6 44.12 -22.95 -6.97
N MET A 7 43.67 -23.52 -5.87
CA MET A 7 42.26 -23.52 -5.49
C MET A 7 41.81 -22.08 -5.17
N PRO A 8 40.63 -21.62 -5.64
CA PRO A 8 40.14 -20.30 -5.29
C PRO A 8 39.94 -20.19 -3.78
N ASN A 9 40.56 -19.18 -3.16
CA ASN A 9 40.40 -18.93 -1.74
C ASN A 9 39.03 -18.30 -1.47
N TRP A 10 38.07 -19.13 -1.02
CA TRP A 10 36.70 -18.74 -0.69
C TRP A 10 36.59 -17.90 0.61
N LEU A 11 37.69 -17.76 1.35
CA LEU A 11 37.77 -16.96 2.59
C LEU A 11 38.14 -15.48 2.35
N VAL A 12 38.38 -15.06 1.10
CA VAL A 12 38.55 -13.63 0.79
C VAL A 12 37.16 -13.00 0.72
N ALA A 13 36.79 -12.28 1.79
CA ALA A 13 35.62 -11.42 1.77
C ALA A 13 35.71 -10.51 0.54
N LYS A 14 34.76 -10.66 -0.37
CA LYS A 14 34.67 -9.80 -1.56
C LYS A 14 34.52 -8.37 -1.04
N LYS A 15 35.45 -7.49 -1.41
CA LYS A 15 35.42 -6.08 -1.04
C LYS A 15 34.13 -5.50 -1.62
N LEU A 16 33.08 -5.39 -0.81
CA LEU A 16 31.93 -4.58 -1.15
C LEU A 16 32.47 -3.17 -1.30
N GLU A 17 32.28 -2.57 -2.47
CA GLU A 17 32.52 -1.14 -2.65
C GLU A 17 31.80 -0.43 -1.50
N ASN A 18 32.51 0.45 -0.80
CA ASN A 18 31.96 1.30 0.26
C ASN A 18 31.01 2.30 -0.41
N GLU A 19 29.84 1.82 -0.84
CA GLU A 19 28.73 2.68 -1.20
C GLU A 19 28.33 3.45 0.05
N ASP A 20 28.17 4.76 -0.08
CA ASP A 20 27.77 5.61 1.02
C ASP A 20 26.38 5.18 1.51
N ILE A 21 26.37 4.44 2.61
CA ILE A 21 25.17 3.92 3.29
C ILE A 21 24.23 5.03 3.76
N THR A 22 24.71 6.28 3.81
CA THR A 22 23.85 7.43 4.10
C THR A 22 22.96 7.77 2.90
N GLN A 23 23.48 7.59 1.68
CA GLN A 23 22.83 7.98 0.44
C GLN A 23 22.00 6.84 -0.18
N TRP A 24 22.48 5.60 -0.13
CA TRP A 24 21.76 4.43 -0.64
C TRP A 24 21.05 3.70 0.49
N LYS A 25 19.72 3.58 0.38
CA LYS A 25 18.87 2.89 1.34
C LYS A 25 18.32 1.61 0.74
N ILE A 26 18.36 0.53 1.51
CA ILE A 26 17.74 -0.74 1.14
C ILE A 26 16.29 -0.74 1.62
N THR A 27 15.37 -1.15 0.76
CA THR A 27 13.96 -1.33 1.08
C THR A 27 13.35 -2.43 0.22
N ASP A 28 12.20 -2.95 0.62
CA ASP A 28 11.48 -4.00 -0.10
C ASP A 28 10.18 -3.47 -0.73
N SER A 29 9.71 -4.19 -1.76
CA SER A 29 8.44 -3.95 -2.43
C SER A 29 7.87 -5.27 -2.98
N HIS A 30 6.65 -5.23 -3.53
CA HIS A 30 6.09 -6.38 -4.26
C HIS A 30 6.92 -6.81 -5.47
N TRP A 31 7.75 -5.91 -5.98
CA TRP A 31 8.63 -6.16 -7.12
C TRP A 31 10.04 -6.59 -6.72
N GLY A 32 10.24 -6.94 -5.44
CA GLY A 32 11.52 -7.38 -4.88
C GLY A 32 12.25 -6.30 -4.05
N THR A 33 13.42 -6.69 -3.57
CA THR A 33 14.34 -5.83 -2.80
C THR A 33 15.05 -4.84 -3.72
N ILE A 34 15.09 -3.58 -3.30
CA ILE A 34 15.67 -2.48 -4.07
C ILE A 34 16.62 -1.63 -3.23
N ARG A 35 17.55 -0.96 -3.92
CA ARG A 35 18.36 0.13 -3.37
C ARG A 35 17.86 1.44 -3.95
N ALA A 36 17.44 2.36 -3.08
CA ALA A 36 17.01 3.69 -3.46
C ALA A 36 18.10 4.71 -3.09
N LYS A 37 18.51 5.54 -4.06
CA LYS A 37 19.40 6.67 -3.83
C LYS A 37 18.58 7.88 -3.40
N VAL A 38 18.87 8.44 -2.23
CA VAL A 38 18.19 9.61 -1.70
C VAL A 38 19.15 10.78 -1.67
N GLU A 39 18.78 11.87 -2.34
CA GLU A 39 19.51 13.14 -2.35
C GLU A 39 18.54 14.27 -2.06
N ASN A 40 18.91 15.19 -1.16
CA ASN A 40 18.09 16.36 -0.80
C ASN A 40 16.63 15.99 -0.44
N GLY A 41 16.45 14.87 0.27
CA GLY A 41 15.12 14.37 0.67
C GLY A 41 14.28 13.79 -0.46
N ARG A 42 14.85 13.52 -1.65
CA ARG A 42 14.14 12.95 -2.80
C ARG A 42 14.83 11.69 -3.31
N VAL A 43 14.02 10.74 -3.78
CA VAL A 43 14.49 9.52 -4.43
C VAL A 43 14.90 9.87 -5.86
N VAL A 44 16.20 9.88 -6.12
CA VAL A 44 16.76 10.26 -7.43
C VAL A 44 17.04 9.05 -8.31
N ASP A 45 17.30 7.88 -7.72
CA ASP A 45 17.58 6.65 -8.47
C ASP A 45 17.10 5.42 -7.69
N VAL A 46 16.79 4.34 -8.40
CA VAL A 46 16.38 3.05 -7.83
C VAL A 46 17.04 1.93 -8.64
N LYS A 47 17.74 1.03 -7.95
CA LYS A 47 18.40 -0.13 -8.53
C LYS A 47 17.92 -1.42 -7.85
N PRO A 48 17.91 -2.55 -8.57
CA PRO A 48 17.69 -3.84 -7.93
C PRO A 48 18.76 -4.15 -6.88
N PHE A 49 18.43 -5.00 -5.92
CA PHE A 49 19.40 -5.47 -4.95
C PHE A 49 20.48 -6.32 -5.62
N GLY A 50 21.75 -6.08 -5.27
CA GLY A 50 22.89 -6.70 -5.98
C GLY A 50 23.00 -8.23 -5.88
N LEU A 51 22.25 -8.88 -4.99
CA LEU A 51 22.18 -10.34 -4.90
C LEU A 51 21.02 -10.95 -5.69
N ASP A 52 20.11 -10.12 -6.21
CA ASP A 52 19.03 -10.58 -7.09
C ASP A 52 19.59 -10.85 -8.48
N LYS A 53 19.48 -12.10 -8.93
CA LYS A 53 19.98 -12.57 -10.23
C LYS A 53 19.02 -12.27 -11.38
N TYR A 54 17.73 -12.08 -11.09
CA TYR A 54 16.68 -11.95 -12.10
C TYR A 54 15.73 -10.79 -11.75
N PRO A 55 16.25 -9.56 -11.65
CA PRO A 55 15.43 -8.42 -11.25
C PRO A 55 14.40 -8.07 -12.31
N THR A 56 13.23 -7.60 -11.88
CA THR A 56 12.18 -7.15 -12.79
C THR A 56 12.42 -5.73 -13.30
N GLU A 57 12.11 -5.50 -14.58
CA GLU A 57 12.15 -4.18 -15.21
C GLU A 57 11.18 -3.16 -14.58
N MET A 58 10.12 -3.64 -13.91
CA MET A 58 9.12 -2.79 -13.24
C MET A 58 9.72 -1.90 -12.15
N ILE A 59 10.87 -2.26 -11.58
CA ILE A 59 11.58 -1.46 -10.57
C ILE A 59 11.89 -0.04 -11.09
N LYS A 60 12.12 0.11 -12.41
CA LYS A 60 12.35 1.41 -13.06
C LYS A 60 11.15 2.36 -12.91
N GLY A 61 9.94 1.83 -12.74
CA GLY A 61 8.70 2.59 -12.56
C GLY A 61 8.48 3.16 -11.16
N ILE A 62 9.25 2.73 -10.15
CA ILE A 62 9.01 3.08 -8.73
C ILE A 62 9.05 4.59 -8.50
N LYS A 63 9.97 5.32 -9.13
CA LYS A 63 10.01 6.78 -9.05
C LYS A 63 8.73 7.44 -9.57
N GLY A 64 8.16 6.88 -10.63
CA GLY A 64 6.89 7.32 -11.22
C GLY A 64 5.72 7.14 -10.25
N LEU A 65 5.73 6.10 -9.43
CA LEU A 65 4.70 5.90 -8.40
C LEU A 65 4.75 6.98 -7.31
N ILE A 66 5.96 7.35 -6.86
CA ILE A 66 6.16 8.32 -5.77
C ILE A 66 5.79 9.74 -6.21
N TYR A 67 6.21 10.13 -7.42
CA TYR A 67 6.15 11.51 -7.91
C TYR A 67 5.19 11.72 -9.10
N SER A 68 4.24 10.80 -9.32
CA SER A 68 3.24 10.95 -10.39
C SER A 68 2.39 12.21 -10.23
N GLU A 69 1.97 12.77 -11.37
CA GLU A 69 1.00 13.88 -11.40
C GLU A 69 -0.34 13.49 -10.79
N SER A 70 -0.70 12.21 -10.89
CA SER A 70 -1.90 11.60 -10.30
C SER A 70 -1.81 11.38 -8.78
N ARG A 71 -0.72 11.78 -8.12
CA ARG A 71 -0.59 11.67 -6.67
C ARG A 71 -1.64 12.52 -5.96
N ILE A 72 -2.43 11.89 -5.10
CA ILE A 72 -3.38 12.59 -4.22
C ILE A 72 -2.60 13.50 -3.27
N ARG A 73 -2.79 14.82 -3.41
CA ARG A 73 -2.04 15.85 -2.66
C ARG A 73 -2.70 16.24 -1.34
N TYR A 74 -4.03 16.23 -1.28
CA TYR A 74 -4.81 16.76 -0.15
C TYR A 74 -6.07 15.91 0.07
N PRO A 75 -6.69 15.98 1.26
CA PRO A 75 -8.04 15.48 1.47
C PRO A 75 -9.04 16.20 0.55
N MET A 76 -9.92 15.42 -0.05
CA MET A 76 -10.91 15.90 -1.01
C MET A 76 -12.27 15.27 -0.71
N VAL A 77 -13.35 16.04 -0.86
CA VAL A 77 -14.72 15.56 -0.70
C VAL A 77 -15.51 15.86 -1.96
N ARG A 78 -16.33 14.92 -2.41
CA ARG A 78 -17.20 15.11 -3.59
C ARG A 78 -18.15 16.29 -3.35
N LEU A 79 -18.20 17.22 -4.31
CA LEU A 79 -18.93 18.49 -4.17
C LEU A 79 -20.37 18.32 -3.68
N ASP A 80 -21.14 17.44 -4.32
CA ASP A 80 -22.54 17.24 -3.98
C ASP A 80 -22.74 16.55 -2.61
N TRP A 81 -21.83 15.65 -2.24
CA TRP A 81 -21.87 15.01 -0.92
C TRP A 81 -21.51 15.98 0.20
N LEU A 82 -20.54 16.89 -0.02
CA LEU A 82 -20.19 17.90 0.97
C LEU A 82 -21.37 18.83 1.29
N LYS A 83 -22.18 19.17 0.28
CA LYS A 83 -23.37 20.03 0.43
C LYS A 83 -24.57 19.32 1.06
N ASN A 84 -24.85 18.10 0.58
CA ASN A 84 -26.14 17.44 0.82
C ASN A 84 -26.03 16.19 1.70
N ARG A 85 -24.82 15.77 2.07
CA ARG A 85 -24.52 14.59 2.90
C ARG A 85 -25.27 13.35 2.40
N GLU A 86 -26.02 12.66 3.26
CA GLU A 86 -26.76 11.44 2.92
C GLU A 86 -27.87 11.65 1.88
N LYS A 87 -28.32 12.90 1.67
CA LYS A 87 -29.31 13.31 0.67
C LYS A 87 -28.68 13.68 -0.68
N SER A 88 -27.37 13.55 -0.82
CA SER A 88 -26.69 13.79 -2.09
C SER A 88 -27.14 12.83 -3.19
N ASP A 89 -27.16 13.32 -4.42
CA ASP A 89 -27.44 12.53 -5.60
C ASP A 89 -26.30 11.53 -5.83
N ARG A 90 -26.65 10.25 -5.98
CA ARG A 90 -25.68 9.16 -6.17
C ARG A 90 -25.26 9.02 -7.63
N THR A 91 -26.05 9.53 -8.57
CA THR A 91 -25.78 9.41 -10.02
C THR A 91 -24.61 10.29 -10.48
N SER A 92 -24.30 11.35 -9.74
CA SER A 92 -23.17 12.25 -10.00
C SER A 92 -21.80 11.68 -9.57
N ARG A 93 -21.73 10.44 -9.06
CA ARG A 93 -20.44 9.80 -8.73
C ARG A 93 -19.66 9.50 -10.02
N GLY A 94 -18.41 9.99 -10.09
CA GLY A 94 -17.55 9.83 -11.27
C GLY A 94 -17.42 11.08 -12.15
N ASP A 95 -18.11 12.18 -11.80
CA ASP A 95 -18.06 13.44 -12.55
C ASP A 95 -16.80 14.30 -12.28
N ASN A 96 -15.87 13.80 -11.46
CA ASN A 96 -14.60 14.42 -11.07
C ASN A 96 -14.69 15.80 -10.37
N ARG A 97 -15.84 16.16 -9.79
CA ARG A 97 -15.98 17.42 -9.02
C ARG A 97 -15.72 17.21 -7.53
N PHE A 98 -14.56 17.68 -7.08
CA PHE A 98 -14.12 17.58 -5.69
C PHE A 98 -13.79 18.95 -5.09
N VAL A 99 -14.02 19.07 -3.78
CA VAL A 99 -13.65 20.23 -2.97
C VAL A 99 -12.52 19.81 -2.04
N ARG A 100 -11.46 20.62 -1.99
CA ARG A 100 -10.37 20.42 -1.04
C ARG A 100 -10.84 20.83 0.35
N VAL A 101 -10.56 19.99 1.34
CA VAL A 101 -10.88 20.24 2.75
C VAL A 101 -9.63 20.12 3.62
N THR A 102 -9.74 20.50 4.88
CA THR A 102 -8.68 20.26 5.88
C THR A 102 -8.70 18.80 6.34
N TRP A 103 -7.62 18.36 6.99
CA TRP A 103 -7.59 17.02 7.60
C TRP A 103 -8.62 16.87 8.71
N ASP A 104 -8.77 17.89 9.56
CA ASP A 104 -9.73 17.87 10.66
C ASP A 104 -11.17 17.72 10.13
N GLU A 105 -11.54 18.53 9.13
CA GLU A 105 -12.85 18.44 8.48
C GLU A 105 -13.08 17.06 7.84
N ALA A 106 -12.08 16.51 7.14
CA ALA A 106 -12.21 15.19 6.54
C ALA A 106 -12.44 14.07 7.58
N LEU A 107 -11.73 14.15 8.71
CA LEU A 107 -11.84 13.18 9.80
C LEU A 107 -13.17 13.33 10.56
N ASP A 108 -13.64 14.56 10.79
CA ASP A 108 -14.94 14.84 11.39
C ASP A 108 -16.10 14.32 10.53
N LEU A 109 -16.01 14.54 9.21
CA LEU A 109 -16.98 14.01 8.25
C LEU A 109 -17.00 12.47 8.28
N PHE A 110 -15.82 11.84 8.31
CA PHE A 110 -15.69 10.39 8.39
C PHE A 110 -16.28 9.83 9.69
N TYR A 111 -15.89 10.39 10.84
CA TYR A 111 -16.41 10.01 12.15
C TYR A 111 -17.92 10.18 12.24
N GLY A 112 -18.45 11.32 11.79
CA GLY A 112 -19.88 11.59 11.78
C GLY A 112 -20.70 10.58 10.96
N GLU A 113 -20.15 10.07 9.85
CA GLU A 113 -20.81 9.00 9.10
C GLU A 113 -20.75 7.65 9.81
N LEU A 114 -19.64 7.31 10.46
CA LEU A 114 -19.56 6.10 11.27
C LEU A 114 -20.60 6.13 12.39
N GLU A 115 -20.70 7.25 13.11
CA GLU A 115 -21.70 7.47 14.17
C GLU A 115 -23.12 7.33 13.63
N ARG A 116 -23.43 8.00 12.51
CA ARG A 116 -24.76 7.96 11.88
C ARG A 116 -25.13 6.53 11.48
N ILE A 117 -24.21 5.78 10.88
CA ILE A 117 -24.47 4.42 10.43
C ILE A 117 -24.72 3.49 11.61
N GLN A 118 -23.85 3.52 12.62
CA GLN A 118 -23.98 2.67 13.81
C GLN A 118 -25.28 2.96 14.57
N LYS A 119 -25.62 4.24 14.80
CA LYS A 119 -26.81 4.63 15.56
C LYS A 119 -28.13 4.32 14.86
N ASN A 120 -28.21 4.58 13.56
CA ASN A 120 -29.49 4.54 12.85
C ASN A 120 -29.78 3.19 12.20
N TYR A 121 -28.75 2.42 11.88
CA TYR A 121 -28.91 1.17 11.13
C TYR A 121 -28.18 -0.01 11.76
N GLY A 122 -27.21 0.21 12.66
CA GLY A 122 -26.43 -0.86 13.25
C GLY A 122 -25.34 -1.42 12.32
N PRO A 123 -24.63 -2.46 12.77
CA PRO A 123 -23.37 -2.88 12.17
C PRO A 123 -23.49 -3.59 10.81
N TRP A 124 -24.66 -4.15 10.49
CA TRP A 124 -24.92 -4.77 9.19
C TRP A 124 -24.96 -3.76 8.03
N ALA A 125 -25.11 -2.46 8.34
CA ALA A 125 -25.13 -1.40 7.35
C ALA A 125 -23.74 -0.82 7.03
N LEU A 126 -22.67 -1.32 7.68
CA LEU A 126 -21.30 -0.93 7.41
C LEU A 126 -20.51 -2.14 6.89
N HIS A 127 -20.03 -2.06 5.65
CA HIS A 127 -19.20 -3.11 5.05
C HIS A 127 -17.74 -2.67 5.01
N THR A 128 -16.84 -3.49 5.56
CA THR A 128 -15.38 -3.24 5.62
C THR A 128 -14.59 -4.29 4.85
N GLY A 129 -15.20 -4.91 3.84
CA GLY A 129 -14.55 -5.88 2.97
C GLY A 129 -13.42 -5.24 2.18
N ASN A 130 -12.21 -5.27 2.73
CA ASN A 130 -11.00 -4.84 2.04
C ASN A 130 -10.29 -6.07 1.48
N VAL A 131 -10.43 -6.27 0.18
CA VAL A 131 -9.66 -7.27 -0.57
C VAL A 131 -8.83 -6.51 -1.60
N GLY A 132 -7.51 -6.57 -1.46
CA GLY A 132 -6.63 -5.86 -2.38
C GLY A 132 -5.15 -6.02 -2.06
N TRP A 133 -4.34 -5.75 -3.07
CA TRP A 133 -2.88 -5.72 -2.95
C TRP A 133 -2.44 -4.38 -2.38
N CYS A 134 -2.35 -4.29 -1.07
CA CYS A 134 -1.73 -3.16 -0.37
C CYS A 134 -0.20 -3.19 -0.50
N SER A 135 0.50 -2.11 -0.17
CA SER A 135 1.97 -2.11 -0.15
C SER A 135 2.54 -3.05 0.92
N MET A 136 3.76 -3.56 0.70
CA MET A 136 4.45 -4.44 1.65
C MET A 136 4.75 -3.71 2.98
N GLY A 137 4.57 -4.42 4.10
CA GLY A 137 4.98 -3.96 5.43
C GLY A 137 4.15 -4.58 6.53
N GLN A 138 4.81 -5.11 7.57
CA GLN A 138 4.12 -5.72 8.72
C GLN A 138 3.41 -4.67 9.58
N PHE A 139 4.07 -3.52 9.81
CA PHE A 139 3.50 -2.44 10.60
C PHE A 139 2.53 -1.58 9.79
N HIS A 140 2.94 -1.07 8.63
CA HIS A 140 2.10 -0.22 7.78
C HIS A 140 1.13 -1.03 6.89
N SER A 141 0.43 -2.00 7.47
CA SER A 141 -0.67 -2.71 6.80
C SER A 141 -1.94 -1.86 6.84
N CYS A 142 -2.30 -1.28 5.69
CA CYS A 142 -3.47 -0.40 5.62
C CYS A 142 -4.78 -1.14 5.91
N GLY A 143 -4.89 -2.41 5.51
CA GLY A 143 -6.07 -3.23 5.80
C GLY A 143 -6.24 -3.47 7.29
N ASN A 144 -5.18 -3.85 7.99
CA ASN A 144 -5.23 -4.07 9.44
C ASN A 144 -5.54 -2.78 10.18
N HIS A 145 -4.88 -1.66 9.84
CA HIS A 145 -5.14 -0.37 10.48
C HIS A 145 -6.58 0.11 10.25
N MET A 146 -7.14 -0.08 9.05
CA MET A 146 -8.54 0.24 8.78
C MET A 146 -9.48 -0.59 9.65
N ILE A 147 -9.27 -1.91 9.72
CA ILE A 147 -10.10 -2.80 10.54
C ILE A 147 -10.00 -2.42 12.02
N CYS A 148 -8.80 -2.15 12.53
CA CYS A 148 -8.60 -1.70 13.90
C CYS A 148 -9.34 -0.38 14.17
N ALA A 149 -9.16 0.62 13.30
CA ALA A 149 -9.79 1.94 13.46
C ALA A 149 -11.32 1.85 13.45
N ILE A 150 -11.90 1.07 12.54
CA ILE A 150 -13.35 0.90 12.47
C ILE A 150 -13.86 0.09 13.68
N SER A 151 -13.13 -0.94 14.09
CA SER A 151 -13.48 -1.79 15.24
C SER A 151 -13.42 -1.03 16.58
N MET A 152 -12.58 0.02 16.67
CA MET A 152 -12.58 0.93 17.82
C MET A 152 -13.84 1.80 17.89
N HIS A 153 -14.52 2.02 16.77
CA HIS A 153 -15.78 2.78 16.72
C HIS A 153 -17.01 1.88 16.85
N GLY A 154 -17.05 0.72 16.18
CA GLY A 154 -18.22 -0.16 16.18
C GLY A 154 -18.02 -1.41 15.33
N HIS A 155 -19.09 -2.19 15.14
CA HIS A 155 -19.02 -3.44 14.38
C HIS A 155 -19.32 -3.23 12.89
N SER A 156 -18.82 -4.12 12.04
CA SER A 156 -19.04 -4.10 10.59
C SER A 156 -19.15 -5.50 10.01
N VAL A 157 -19.65 -5.60 8.79
CA VAL A 157 -19.67 -6.83 7.99
C VAL A 157 -18.37 -6.93 7.19
N THR A 158 -17.75 -8.10 7.22
CA THR A 158 -16.50 -8.40 6.49
C THR A 158 -16.75 -9.30 5.27
N THR A 159 -15.71 -9.48 4.46
CA THR A 159 -15.65 -10.44 3.35
C THR A 159 -14.78 -11.62 3.74
N ALA A 160 -15.13 -12.82 3.27
CA ALA A 160 -14.30 -14.02 3.43
C ALA A 160 -13.74 -14.46 2.06
N GLY A 161 -12.48 -14.89 2.05
CA GLY A 161 -11.77 -15.31 0.84
C GLY A 161 -11.06 -14.17 0.09
N ASP A 162 -10.43 -14.51 -1.02
CA ASP A 162 -9.76 -13.59 -1.95
C ASP A 162 -10.01 -13.97 -3.41
N TYR A 163 -9.77 -13.06 -4.36
CA TYR A 163 -10.05 -13.30 -5.78
C TYR A 163 -9.22 -14.42 -6.43
N SER A 164 -8.14 -14.87 -5.80
CA SER A 164 -7.23 -15.88 -6.33
C SER A 164 -7.51 -17.29 -5.77
N THR A 165 -7.96 -17.39 -4.52
CA THR A 165 -8.07 -18.67 -3.80
C THR A 165 -9.50 -19.06 -3.45
N THR A 166 -10.50 -18.17 -3.60
CA THR A 166 -11.89 -18.45 -3.18
C THR A 166 -12.48 -19.70 -3.85
N HIS A 167 -12.00 -20.10 -5.03
CA HIS A 167 -12.41 -21.35 -5.67
C HIS A 167 -11.97 -22.61 -4.90
N TYR A 168 -10.79 -22.59 -4.26
CA TYR A 168 -10.27 -23.74 -3.50
C TYR A 168 -11.04 -23.95 -2.18
N SER A 169 -11.47 -22.88 -1.52
CA SER A 169 -12.24 -22.94 -0.27
C SER A 169 -13.61 -23.62 -0.43
N VAL A 170 -14.15 -23.65 -1.65
CA VAL A 170 -15.45 -24.29 -1.97
C VAL A 170 -15.27 -25.77 -2.37
N ILE A 171 -14.12 -26.15 -2.93
CA ILE A 171 -13.85 -27.52 -3.41
C ILE A 171 -13.40 -28.46 -2.28
N ILE A 172 -12.83 -27.95 -1.18
CA ILE A 172 -12.33 -28.77 -0.06
C ILE A 172 -13.40 -29.04 1.02
N ALA A 173 -14.67 -28.69 0.76
CA ALA A 173 -15.80 -29.08 1.60
C ALA A 173 -16.48 -30.35 1.06
N ASN A 174 -15.74 -31.47 1.00
CA ASN A 174 -16.31 -32.82 0.88
C ASN A 174 -15.24 -33.84 1.26
N ASN A 175 -15.16 -34.16 2.55
CA ASN A 175 -14.88 -35.50 3.05
C ASN A 175 -15.39 -35.63 4.49
#